data_AF-T1GPX1-F1
#
_entry.id   AF-T1GPX1-F1
#
_cell.length_a   1.000
_cell.length_b   1.000
_cell.length_c   1.000
_cell.angle_alpha   90.00
_cell.angle_beta   90.00
_cell.angle_gamma   90.00
#
_symmetry.space_group_name_H-M   'P 1'
#
loop_
_entity.id
_entity.type
_entity.pdbx_description
1 polymer ?
#
loop_
_entity_poly.entity_id
_entity_poly.type
_entity_poly.pdbx_seq_one_letter_code
_entity_poly.pdbx_strand_id
1 'polypeptide(L)'
;MRAMHFIMFIIQNVKKNVEGMITLDEMLTKGRYTLSSFMSKSEGPFQVVLKNVTVTAKANLMVQMDGQLMTDSIDMDIVFKQMSMDFQNLGFMGSVFQSIMNSAPNLVFDGMKPFMLKEADTKMRSEIDGNIKKMMGDRRLPNSISPLDMAIAEGRKKVREMGYDPFHLPNYNKTVGVFSISTINTYITGASSFYRVGDIILSMENNTVSSKFLIGTQKIHGSTQWEVGMGIGLVSRIGHAQFSVEHIKVGVDVSQALDTRKHPQINDLQINLGNIQVRMDGLALWIM
;
A
#
# COMPACT_ATOMS: atom_id res chain seq x y z
N MET A 1 -3.80 -8.40 -27.57
CA MET A 1 -3.61 -8.04 -26.15
C MET A 1 -2.11 -8.11 -25.89
N ARG A 2 -1.38 -7.00 -26.06
CA ARG A 2 0.10 -6.95 -25.92
C ARG A 2 0.46 -6.52 -24.49
N ALA A 3 1.52 -7.13 -23.96
CA ALA A 3 1.92 -7.10 -22.56
C ALA A 3 2.22 -5.68 -22.08
N MET A 4 1.41 -5.20 -21.14
CA MET A 4 1.60 -3.94 -20.44
C MET A 4 2.54 -4.21 -19.26
N HIS A 5 3.77 -3.70 -19.31
CA HIS A 5 4.71 -3.82 -18.20
C HIS A 5 4.57 -2.58 -17.32
N PHE A 6 3.89 -2.75 -16.18
CA PHE A 6 3.80 -1.77 -15.11
C PHE A 6 5.03 -1.89 -14.20
N ILE A 7 5.69 -0.78 -13.89
CA ILE A 7 6.81 -0.74 -12.95
C ILE A 7 6.57 0.28 -11.83
N MET A 8 6.67 -0.25 -10.60
CA MET A 8 6.94 0.34 -9.28
C MET A 8 6.03 1.48 -8.77
N PHE A 9 5.28 1.19 -7.69
CA PHE A 9 4.46 2.14 -6.92
C PHE A 9 5.02 2.42 -5.53
N ILE A 10 6.04 3.27 -5.37
CA ILE A 10 6.52 3.62 -4.03
C ILE A 10 5.51 4.56 -3.34
N ILE A 11 4.90 4.11 -2.24
CA ILE A 11 4.12 4.98 -1.33
C ILE A 11 4.98 5.27 -0.08
N GLN A 12 5.83 6.29 -0.12
CA GLN A 12 6.61 6.74 1.04
C GLN A 12 5.78 7.69 1.92
N ASN A 13 5.62 7.41 3.22
CA ASN A 13 4.63 8.11 4.05
C ASN A 13 5.02 9.53 4.51
N VAL A 14 6.17 10.06 4.10
CA VAL A 14 6.52 11.47 4.34
C VAL A 14 6.06 12.37 3.18
N LYS A 15 5.75 11.79 2.01
CA LYS A 15 5.21 12.52 0.85
C LYS A 15 4.11 11.66 0.24
N LYS A 16 2.86 12.12 0.26
CA LYS A 16 1.67 11.42 -0.28
C LYS A 16 1.75 11.29 -1.81
N ASN A 17 2.78 10.62 -2.30
CA ASN A 17 3.19 10.60 -3.69
C ASN A 17 3.12 9.15 -4.16
N VAL A 18 2.55 8.96 -5.34
CA VAL A 18 2.41 7.69 -6.03
C VAL A 18 3.15 7.87 -7.34
N GLU A 19 4.28 7.20 -7.48
CA GLU A 19 5.05 7.19 -8.72
C GLU A 19 4.72 5.91 -9.50
N GLY A 20 4.75 5.97 -10.82
CA GLY A 20 4.52 4.82 -11.68
C GLY A 20 5.15 5.02 -13.05
N MET A 21 5.67 3.93 -13.62
CA MET A 21 6.22 3.93 -14.97
C MET A 21 5.53 2.85 -15.81
N ILE A 22 5.13 3.22 -17.01
CA ILE A 22 4.46 2.35 -17.98
C ILE A 22 5.28 2.33 -19.26
N THR A 23 5.65 1.15 -19.73
CA THR A 23 6.28 0.98 -21.04
C THR A 23 5.29 0.32 -22.01
N LEU A 24 5.13 0.90 -23.20
CA LEU A 24 4.22 0.47 -24.25
C LEU A 24 4.99 0.26 -25.55
N ASP A 25 4.78 -0.87 -26.22
CA ASP A 25 5.35 -1.13 -27.54
C ASP A 25 4.84 -0.12 -28.59
N GLU A 26 3.56 0.20 -28.50
CA GLU A 26 2.87 1.08 -29.45
C GLU A 26 1.74 1.85 -28.74
N MET A 27 1.65 3.16 -29.01
CA MET A 27 0.58 4.02 -28.56
C MET A 27 -0.04 4.73 -29.77
N LEU A 28 -1.35 4.55 -29.93
CA LEU A 28 -2.12 5.12 -31.02
C LEU A 28 -2.91 6.34 -30.53
N THR A 29 -2.68 7.49 -31.13
CA THR A 29 -3.44 8.72 -30.86
C THR A 29 -4.20 9.12 -32.11
N LYS A 30 -5.51 9.36 -31.97
CA LYS A 30 -6.36 9.84 -33.07
C LYS A 30 -6.86 11.24 -32.74
N GLY A 31 -6.94 12.10 -33.74
CA GLY A 31 -7.41 13.47 -33.57
C GLY A 31 -7.97 14.06 -34.86
N ARG A 32 -8.32 15.35 -34.77
CA ARG A 32 -8.71 16.17 -35.92
C ARG A 32 -7.78 17.38 -35.99
N TYR A 33 -7.29 17.69 -37.18
CA TYR A 33 -6.47 18.87 -37.40
C TYR A 33 -7.29 19.98 -38.04
N THR A 34 -6.81 21.21 -37.87
CA THR A 34 -7.28 22.36 -38.63
C THR A 34 -6.06 23.18 -39.00
N LEU A 35 -5.78 23.29 -40.29
CA LEU A 35 -4.71 24.10 -40.85
C LEU A 35 -5.35 25.32 -41.51
N SER A 36 -5.04 26.51 -40.99
CA SER A 36 -5.47 27.78 -41.56
C SER A 36 -4.26 28.53 -42.10
N SER A 37 -4.27 28.85 -43.39
CA SER A 37 -3.40 29.83 -44.02
C SER A 37 -4.21 31.07 -44.40
N PHE A 38 -3.53 32.15 -44.77
CA PHE A 38 -4.15 33.43 -45.16
C PHE A 38 -5.21 33.29 -46.27
N MET A 39 -5.16 32.22 -47.08
CA MET A 39 -6.03 32.01 -48.24
C MET A 39 -6.85 30.70 -48.21
N SER A 40 -6.61 29.79 -47.25
CA SER A 40 -7.28 28.48 -47.24
C SER A 40 -7.32 27.84 -45.86
N LYS A 41 -8.39 27.11 -45.57
CA LYS A 41 -8.54 26.27 -44.38
C LYS A 41 -8.70 24.81 -44.79
N SER A 42 -7.90 23.90 -44.21
CA SER A 42 -8.02 22.46 -44.37
C SER A 42 -8.26 21.82 -43.00
N GLU A 43 -9.17 20.86 -42.94
CA GLU A 43 -9.48 20.10 -41.74
C GLU A 43 -9.64 18.63 -42.09
N GLY A 44 -9.20 17.74 -41.19
CA GLY A 44 -9.24 16.31 -41.44
C GLY A 44 -8.87 15.50 -40.21
N PRO A 45 -9.12 14.19 -40.23
CA PRO A 45 -8.63 13.30 -39.19
C PRO A 45 -7.12 13.09 -39.35
N PHE A 46 -6.45 12.86 -38.22
CA PHE A 46 -5.06 12.40 -38.19
C PHE A 46 -4.89 11.29 -37.17
N GLN A 47 -3.87 10.47 -37.41
CA GLN A 47 -3.48 9.37 -36.54
C GLN A 47 -1.98 9.44 -36.28
N VAL A 48 -1.59 9.43 -35.02
CA VAL A 48 -0.20 9.31 -34.57
C VAL A 48 0.01 7.93 -34.00
N VAL A 49 1.10 7.29 -34.41
CA VAL A 49 1.56 6.02 -33.84
C VAL A 49 2.94 6.28 -33.25
N LEU A 50 3.04 6.14 -31.94
CA LEU A 50 4.29 6.24 -31.18
C LEU A 50 4.74 4.82 -30.85
N LYS A 51 6.02 4.51 -31.04
CA LYS A 51 6.59 3.18 -30.74
C LYS A 51 7.65 3.26 -29.64
N ASN A 52 7.70 2.23 -28.80
CA ASN A 52 8.53 2.15 -27.61
C ASN A 52 8.35 3.40 -26.72
N VAL A 53 7.13 3.57 -26.24
CA VAL A 53 6.74 4.70 -25.39
C VAL A 53 6.98 4.34 -23.94
N THR A 54 7.63 5.23 -23.20
CA THR A 54 7.76 5.18 -21.75
C THR A 54 7.02 6.38 -21.17
N VAL A 55 6.04 6.11 -20.31
CA VAL A 55 5.29 7.12 -19.58
C VAL A 55 5.69 7.03 -18.12
N THR A 56 6.12 8.15 -17.52
CA THR A 56 6.36 8.26 -16.09
C THR A 56 5.29 9.18 -15.51
N ALA A 57 4.63 8.75 -14.43
CA ALA A 57 3.59 9.51 -13.75
C ALA A 57 3.91 9.60 -12.25
N LYS A 58 3.67 10.76 -11.65
CA LYS A 58 3.79 11.02 -10.22
C LYS A 58 2.55 11.76 -9.74
N ALA A 59 1.66 11.04 -9.07
CA ALA A 59 0.46 11.60 -8.47
C ALA A 59 0.71 11.97 -7.01
N ASN A 60 0.42 13.21 -6.62
CA ASN A 60 0.41 13.65 -5.24
C ASN A 60 -1.04 13.64 -4.74
N LEU A 61 -1.29 13.06 -3.57
CA LEU A 61 -2.60 12.99 -2.92
C LEU A 61 -2.62 13.96 -1.73
N MET A 62 -3.74 14.61 -1.48
CA MET A 62 -3.93 15.51 -0.34
C MET A 62 -5.26 15.23 0.34
N VAL A 63 -5.32 15.47 1.66
CA VAL A 63 -6.60 15.46 2.39
C VAL A 63 -7.16 16.87 2.28
N GLN A 64 -8.35 17.01 1.72
CA GLN A 64 -9.04 18.30 1.59
C GLN A 64 -9.64 18.73 2.94
N MET A 65 -10.11 19.98 3.00
CA MET A 65 -10.69 20.54 4.24
C MET A 65 -11.90 19.75 4.77
N ASP A 66 -12.61 19.04 3.89
CA ASP A 66 -13.75 18.17 4.23
C ASP A 66 -13.32 16.77 4.72
N GLY A 67 -12.01 16.51 4.80
CA GLY A 67 -11.43 15.23 5.20
C GLY A 67 -11.38 14.19 4.08
N GLN A 68 -11.70 14.52 2.83
CA GLN A 68 -11.59 13.57 1.72
C GLN A 68 -10.15 13.52 1.18
N LEU A 69 -9.62 12.31 0.99
CA LEU A 69 -8.40 12.12 0.22
C LEU A 69 -8.72 12.32 -1.26
N MET A 70 -8.05 13.24 -1.91
CA MET A 70 -8.19 13.48 -3.34
C MET A 70 -6.82 13.71 -3.96
N THR A 71 -6.75 13.57 -5.27
CA THR A 71 -5.56 13.85 -6.05
C THR A 71 -5.33 15.36 -6.09
N ASP A 72 -4.17 15.81 -5.66
CA ASP A 72 -3.74 17.21 -5.70
C ASP A 72 -3.16 17.55 -7.08
N SER A 73 -2.14 16.81 -7.50
CA SER A 73 -1.43 17.01 -8.76
C SER A 73 -0.96 15.69 -9.36
N ILE A 74 -0.85 15.61 -10.69
CA ILE A 74 -0.25 14.48 -11.40
C ILE A 74 0.81 15.05 -12.36
N ASP A 75 2.08 14.81 -12.07
CA ASP A 75 3.19 15.13 -12.98
C ASP A 75 3.41 13.94 -13.91
N MET A 76 3.28 14.15 -15.21
CA MET A 76 3.48 13.10 -16.22
C MET A 76 4.49 13.51 -17.28
N ASP A 77 5.34 12.57 -17.65
CA ASP A 77 6.26 12.71 -18.78
C ASP A 77 6.16 11.51 -19.72
N ILE A 78 6.34 11.77 -21.01
CA ILE A 78 6.23 10.78 -22.09
C ILE A 78 7.49 10.87 -22.94
N VAL A 79 8.19 9.74 -23.08
CA VAL A 79 9.36 9.55 -23.93
C VAL A 79 9.05 8.46 -24.96
N PHE A 80 9.49 8.62 -26.20
CA PHE A 80 9.28 7.63 -27.27
C PHE A 80 10.55 7.49 -28.12
N LYS A 81 10.72 6.33 -28.77
CA LYS A 81 11.86 6.13 -29.70
C LYS A 81 11.52 6.50 -31.14
N GLN A 82 10.29 6.23 -31.58
CA GLN A 82 9.87 6.46 -32.95
C GLN A 82 8.44 7.00 -32.99
N MET A 83 8.19 7.93 -33.91
CA MET A 83 6.86 8.47 -34.19
C MET A 83 6.59 8.35 -35.68
N SER A 84 5.38 7.92 -36.02
CA SER A 84 4.84 8.01 -37.38
C SER A 84 3.46 8.64 -37.31
N MET A 85 3.12 9.47 -38.29
CA MET A 85 1.85 10.18 -38.30
C MET A 85 1.24 10.13 -39.69
N ASP A 86 -0.05 9.81 -39.72
CA ASP A 86 -0.85 9.71 -40.93
C ASP A 86 -1.95 10.79 -40.89
N PHE A 87 -1.98 11.62 -41.93
CA PHE A 87 -2.95 12.70 -42.10
C PHE A 87 -3.73 12.46 -43.37
N GLN A 88 -5.05 12.47 -43.26
CA GLN A 88 -5.94 12.31 -44.41
C GLN A 88 -6.47 13.68 -44.86
N ASN A 89 -6.71 13.86 -46.16
CA ASN A 89 -7.26 15.09 -46.77
C ASN A 89 -6.35 16.34 -46.75
N LEU A 90 -5.03 16.17 -46.81
CA LEU A 90 -4.11 17.32 -46.77
C LEU A 90 -4.07 18.20 -48.04
N GLY A 91 -4.62 17.75 -49.18
CA GLY A 91 -4.60 18.51 -50.44
C GLY A 91 -3.20 19.02 -50.83
N PHE A 92 -3.10 20.20 -51.45
CA PHE A 92 -1.83 20.82 -51.84
C PHE A 92 -0.89 21.12 -50.66
N MET A 93 -1.42 21.28 -49.43
CA MET A 93 -0.62 21.51 -48.23
C MET A 93 0.05 20.23 -47.69
N GLY A 94 -0.29 19.06 -48.24
CA GLY A 94 0.23 17.78 -47.76
C GLY A 94 1.72 17.56 -47.97
N SER A 95 2.29 18.07 -49.06
CA SER A 95 3.73 17.98 -49.33
C SER A 95 4.57 18.81 -48.35
N VAL A 96 4.06 19.99 -47.96
CA VAL A 96 4.69 20.86 -46.96
C VAL A 96 4.62 20.22 -45.58
N PHE A 97 3.46 19.68 -45.20
CA PHE A 97 3.26 19.03 -43.91
C PHE A 97 4.07 17.74 -43.78
N GLN A 98 4.14 16.91 -44.83
CA GLN A 98 4.99 15.72 -44.88
C GLN A 98 6.49 16.07 -44.78
N SER A 99 6.92 17.19 -45.38
CA SER A 99 8.31 17.66 -45.28
C SER A 99 8.68 18.08 -43.85
N ILE A 100 7.79 18.78 -43.14
CA ILE A 100 7.97 19.12 -41.72
C ILE A 100 7.97 17.85 -40.86
N MET A 101 7.10 16.89 -41.17
CA MET A 101 7.03 15.62 -40.43
C MET A 101 8.33 14.82 -40.47
N ASN A 102 8.95 14.73 -41.65
CA ASN A 102 10.18 13.98 -41.85
C ASN A 102 11.41 14.69 -41.28
N SER A 103 11.38 16.03 -41.20
CA SER A 103 12.51 16.84 -40.74
C SER A 103 12.48 17.19 -39.25
N ALA A 104 11.29 17.28 -38.64
CA ALA A 104 11.13 17.70 -37.26
C ALA A 104 9.97 17.00 -36.52
N PRO A 105 10.01 15.66 -36.38
CA PRO A 105 9.01 14.92 -35.62
C PRO A 105 8.86 15.41 -34.18
N ASN A 106 9.95 15.87 -33.55
CA ASN A 106 9.92 16.40 -32.18
C ASN A 106 9.08 17.67 -32.06
N LEU A 107 9.10 18.58 -33.05
CA LEU A 107 8.29 19.81 -33.00
C LEU A 107 6.78 19.53 -33.01
N VAL A 108 6.35 18.54 -33.80
CA VAL A 108 4.94 18.15 -33.85
C VAL A 108 4.53 17.49 -32.53
N PHE A 109 5.39 16.63 -31.98
CA PHE A 109 5.15 16.01 -30.68
C PHE A 109 5.09 17.06 -29.56
N ASP A 110 6.01 18.03 -29.53
CA ASP A 110 6.02 19.10 -28.53
C ASP A 110 4.74 19.94 -28.57
N GLY A 111 4.18 20.15 -29.76
CA GLY A 111 2.87 20.80 -29.91
C GLY A 111 1.69 19.96 -29.42
N MET A 112 1.75 18.63 -29.56
CA MET A 112 0.69 17.72 -29.14
C MET A 112 0.74 17.33 -27.66
N LYS A 113 1.96 17.28 -27.09
CA LYS A 113 2.23 16.81 -25.72
C LYS A 113 1.34 17.48 -24.67
N PRO A 114 1.15 18.82 -24.65
CA PRO A 114 0.29 19.47 -23.65
C PRO A 114 -1.17 18.97 -23.69
N PHE A 115 -1.72 18.71 -24.88
CA PHE A 115 -3.10 18.25 -25.03
C PHE A 115 -3.26 16.79 -24.57
N MET A 116 -2.30 15.93 -24.93
CA MET A 116 -2.30 14.54 -24.50
C MET A 116 -2.15 14.41 -22.98
N LEU A 117 -1.22 15.17 -22.40
CA LEU A 117 -1.00 15.17 -20.95
C LEU A 117 -2.21 15.72 -20.19
N LYS A 118 -2.86 16.78 -20.68
CA LYS A 118 -4.06 17.35 -20.06
C LYS A 118 -5.25 16.37 -20.05
N GLU A 119 -5.47 15.66 -21.17
CA GLU A 119 -6.53 14.67 -21.27
C GLU A 119 -6.25 13.46 -20.36
N ALA A 120 -4.99 13.01 -20.33
CA ALA A 120 -4.55 11.93 -19.45
C ALA A 120 -4.69 12.32 -17.97
N ASP A 121 -4.31 13.54 -17.60
CA ASP A 121 -4.40 14.06 -16.23
C ASP A 121 -5.85 14.07 -15.76
N THR A 122 -6.74 14.64 -16.58
CA THR A 122 -8.17 14.73 -16.27
C THR A 122 -8.78 13.34 -16.04
N LYS A 123 -8.47 12.37 -16.91
CA LYS A 123 -8.98 10.99 -16.81
C LYS A 123 -8.39 10.25 -15.62
N MET A 124 -7.07 10.29 -15.44
CA MET A 124 -6.40 9.63 -14.31
C MET A 124 -6.90 10.20 -12.98
N ARG A 125 -7.01 11.52 -12.87
CA ARG A 125 -7.54 12.18 -11.67
C ARG A 125 -8.97 11.72 -11.36
N SER A 126 -9.83 11.69 -12.37
CA SER A 126 -11.22 11.21 -12.22
C SER A 126 -11.30 9.75 -11.77
N GLU A 127 -10.48 8.87 -12.36
CA GLU A 127 -10.45 7.45 -11.97
C GLU A 127 -9.84 7.21 -10.59
N ILE A 128 -8.73 7.88 -10.26
CA ILE A 128 -8.09 7.81 -8.94
C ILE A 128 -9.06 8.30 -7.87
N ASP A 129 -9.62 9.51 -8.04
CA ASP A 129 -10.57 10.08 -7.08
C ASP A 129 -11.85 9.24 -6.98
N GLY A 130 -12.34 8.70 -8.10
CA GLY A 130 -13.49 7.80 -8.13
C GLY A 130 -13.24 6.49 -7.38
N ASN A 131 -12.06 5.90 -7.54
CA ASN A 131 -11.67 4.68 -6.82
C ASN A 131 -11.43 4.96 -5.32
N ILE A 132 -10.77 6.08 -4.98
CA ILE A 132 -10.60 6.50 -3.58
C ILE A 132 -11.97 6.68 -2.92
N LYS A 133 -12.93 7.36 -3.58
CA LYS A 133 -14.30 7.51 -3.06
C LYS A 133 -15.03 6.19 -2.88
N LYS A 134 -14.90 5.24 -3.81
CA LYS A 134 -15.49 3.90 -3.66
C LYS A 134 -14.88 3.12 -2.49
N MET A 135 -13.57 3.21 -2.29
CA MET A 135 -12.88 2.49 -1.22
C MET A 135 -13.11 3.11 0.16
N MET A 136 -13.16 4.45 0.24
CA MET A 136 -13.32 5.15 1.51
C MET A 136 -14.79 5.42 1.88
N GLY A 137 -15.71 5.46 0.91
CA GLY A 137 -17.12 5.78 1.15
C GLY A 137 -17.28 7.11 1.88
N ASP A 138 -18.00 7.11 3.00
CA ASP A 138 -18.22 8.28 3.86
C ASP A 138 -17.11 8.53 4.89
N ARG A 139 -16.03 7.74 4.87
CA ARG A 139 -14.95 7.87 5.85
C ARG A 139 -14.15 9.14 5.60
N ARG A 140 -14.10 10.01 6.61
CA ARG A 140 -13.32 11.25 6.58
C ARG A 140 -11.99 11.04 7.29
N LEU A 141 -10.92 11.48 6.63
CA LEU A 141 -9.58 11.49 7.18
C LEU A 141 -9.36 12.79 7.94
N PRO A 142 -8.86 12.73 9.18
CA PRO A 142 -8.31 13.91 9.83
C PRO A 142 -7.10 14.40 9.01
N ASN A 143 -6.96 15.72 8.84
CA ASN A 143 -5.82 16.31 8.12
C ASN A 143 -4.44 15.92 8.70
N SER A 144 -4.40 15.42 9.94
CA SER A 144 -3.19 15.05 10.68
C SER A 144 -2.88 13.56 10.75
N ILE A 145 -3.77 12.68 10.28
CA ILE A 145 -3.59 11.21 10.40
C ILE A 145 -3.61 10.58 9.01
N SER A 146 -2.60 9.76 8.69
CA SER A 146 -2.55 9.03 7.42
C SER A 146 -3.74 8.05 7.33
N PRO A 147 -4.37 7.87 6.14
CA PRO A 147 -5.46 6.90 5.96
C PRO A 147 -5.15 5.50 6.49
N LEU A 148 -3.88 5.09 6.38
CA LEU A 148 -3.41 3.84 6.93
C LEU A 148 -3.44 3.82 8.47
N ASP A 149 -3.02 4.90 9.12
CA ASP A 149 -3.02 4.99 10.58
C ASP A 149 -4.46 4.96 11.13
N MET A 150 -5.44 5.47 10.36
CA MET A 150 -6.85 5.31 10.64
C MET A 150 -7.31 3.85 10.51
N ALA A 151 -6.90 3.15 9.45
CA ALA A 151 -7.20 1.72 9.28
C ALA A 151 -6.59 0.87 10.41
N ILE A 152 -5.37 1.22 10.85
CA ILE A 152 -4.74 0.63 12.03
C ILE A 152 -5.61 0.89 13.27
N ALA A 153 -6.07 2.13 13.49
CA ALA A 153 -6.92 2.47 14.62
C ALA A 153 -8.26 1.71 14.64
N GLU A 154 -8.92 1.56 13.48
CA GLU A 154 -10.11 0.71 13.35
C GLU A 154 -9.80 -0.75 13.67
N GLY A 155 -8.68 -1.27 13.18
CA GLY A 155 -8.20 -2.62 13.51
C GLY A 155 -8.01 -2.81 15.01
N ARG A 156 -7.41 -1.83 15.71
CA ARG A 156 -7.24 -1.88 17.17
C ARG A 156 -8.58 -1.98 17.89
N LYS A 157 -9.56 -1.20 17.45
CA LYS A 157 -10.93 -1.24 17.98
C LYS A 157 -11.53 -2.63 17.78
N LYS A 158 -11.38 -3.21 16.59
CA LYS A 158 -11.91 -4.55 16.28
C LYS A 158 -11.28 -5.65 17.12
N VAL A 159 -9.95 -5.62 17.34
CA VAL A 159 -9.25 -6.58 18.19
C VAL A 159 -9.79 -6.56 19.63
N ARG A 160 -10.08 -5.38 20.17
CA ARG A 160 -10.71 -5.23 21.50
C ARG A 160 -12.15 -5.76 21.51
N GLU A 161 -12.95 -5.42 20.50
CA GLU A 161 -14.33 -5.90 20.36
C GLU A 161 -14.41 -7.43 20.26
N MET A 162 -13.39 -8.08 19.68
CA MET A 162 -13.30 -9.54 19.59
C MET A 162 -12.79 -10.22 20.89
N GLY A 163 -12.46 -9.46 21.94
CA GLY A 163 -11.94 -10.01 23.19
C GLY A 163 -10.50 -10.53 23.10
N TYR A 164 -9.73 -10.08 22.10
CA TYR A 164 -8.30 -10.40 22.00
C TYR A 164 -7.40 -9.42 22.78
N ASP A 165 -7.97 -8.41 23.43
CA ASP A 165 -7.25 -7.51 24.33
C ASP A 165 -8.23 -6.89 25.36
N PRO A 166 -8.24 -7.36 26.63
CA PRO A 166 -7.40 -8.45 27.18
C PRO A 166 -7.77 -9.81 26.58
N PHE A 167 -6.75 -10.59 26.20
CA PHE A 167 -6.92 -11.98 25.81
C PHE A 167 -6.85 -12.89 27.04
N HIS A 168 -7.93 -13.60 27.33
CA HIS A 168 -8.01 -14.53 28.47
C HIS A 168 -7.63 -15.94 28.04
N LEU A 169 -6.67 -16.54 28.74
CA LEU A 169 -6.30 -17.94 28.54
C LEU A 169 -7.15 -18.85 29.46
N PRO A 170 -7.50 -20.07 29.01
CA PRO A 170 -8.21 -21.03 29.83
C PRO A 170 -7.37 -21.43 31.05
N ASN A 171 -8.05 -21.73 32.15
CA ASN A 171 -7.39 -22.24 33.35
C ASN A 171 -6.66 -23.55 33.03
N TYR A 172 -5.44 -23.68 33.54
CA TYR A 172 -4.62 -24.88 33.36
C TYR A 172 -4.54 -25.60 34.69
N ASN A 173 -4.68 -26.92 34.68
CA ASN A 173 -4.45 -27.75 35.85
C ASN A 173 -3.74 -29.03 35.41
N LYS A 174 -2.57 -29.30 35.99
CA LYS A 174 -1.81 -30.50 35.70
C LYS A 174 -1.13 -31.02 36.97
N THR A 175 -1.33 -32.30 37.21
CA THR A 175 -0.65 -33.04 38.28
C THR A 175 0.51 -33.82 37.69
N VAL A 176 1.71 -33.67 38.27
CA VAL A 176 2.92 -34.41 37.92
C VAL A 176 3.47 -35.06 39.20
N GLY A 177 3.23 -36.37 39.35
CA GLY A 177 3.61 -37.11 40.55
C GLY A 177 2.88 -36.60 41.80
N VAL A 178 3.64 -36.17 42.81
CA VAL A 178 3.10 -35.61 44.07
C VAL A 178 2.80 -34.10 44.00
N PHE A 179 3.10 -33.46 42.87
CA PHE A 179 2.91 -32.02 42.67
C PHE A 179 1.69 -31.75 41.78
N SER A 180 0.85 -30.78 42.17
CA SER A 180 -0.22 -30.25 41.33
C SER A 180 0.05 -28.79 41.01
N ILE A 181 0.03 -28.42 39.72
CA ILE A 181 0.20 -27.05 39.27
C ILE A 181 -1.13 -26.60 38.66
N SER A 182 -1.69 -25.52 39.17
CA SER A 182 -2.84 -24.85 38.56
C SER A 182 -2.50 -23.41 38.20
N THR A 183 -3.05 -22.92 37.09
CA THR A 183 -3.02 -21.50 36.73
C THR A 183 -4.44 -21.03 36.47
N ILE A 184 -4.84 -19.94 37.11
CA ILE A 184 -6.16 -19.35 36.99
C ILE A 184 -6.05 -17.87 36.61
N ASN A 185 -7.11 -17.34 36.02
CA ASN A 185 -7.23 -15.91 35.69
C ASN A 185 -6.03 -15.40 34.87
N THR A 186 -5.60 -16.17 33.87
CA THR A 186 -4.48 -15.81 33.00
C THR A 186 -4.97 -14.87 31.91
N TYR A 187 -4.36 -13.71 31.78
CA TYR A 187 -4.70 -12.74 30.74
C TYR A 187 -3.47 -12.05 30.15
N ILE A 188 -3.60 -11.60 28.91
CA ILE A 188 -2.59 -10.85 28.16
C ILE A 188 -3.23 -9.55 27.67
N THR A 189 -2.57 -8.42 27.89
CA THR A 189 -3.00 -7.09 27.44
C THR A 189 -1.96 -6.43 26.55
N GLY A 190 -2.42 -5.55 25.67
CA GLY A 190 -1.59 -4.76 24.78
C GLY A 190 -1.51 -5.30 23.35
N ALA A 191 -2.22 -6.38 23.01
CA ALA A 191 -2.30 -6.90 21.65
C ALA A 191 -2.92 -5.89 20.67
N SER A 192 -3.83 -5.01 21.13
CA SER A 192 -4.44 -3.93 20.35
C SER A 192 -3.57 -2.66 20.27
N SER A 193 -2.32 -2.68 20.76
CA SER A 193 -1.43 -1.51 20.75
C SER A 193 -0.59 -1.39 19.47
N PHE A 194 -0.91 -2.17 18.43
CA PHE A 194 -0.10 -2.25 17.23
C PHE A 194 -0.07 -0.94 16.43
N TYR A 195 1.09 -0.52 15.95
CA TYR A 195 1.35 0.68 15.17
C TYR A 195 2.27 0.36 14.00
N ARG A 196 2.28 1.21 12.98
CA ARG A 196 3.21 1.06 11.86
C ARG A 196 4.63 1.44 12.28
N VAL A 197 5.60 0.63 11.91
CA VAL A 197 7.03 0.89 12.12
C VAL A 197 7.64 1.19 10.75
N GLY A 198 7.81 2.47 10.40
CA GLY A 198 8.40 2.88 9.12
C GLY A 198 7.40 2.99 7.96
N ASP A 199 7.90 2.93 6.73
CA ASP A 199 7.10 3.04 5.51
C ASP A 199 6.48 1.70 5.09
N ILE A 200 5.32 1.76 4.43
CA ILE A 200 4.77 0.63 3.68
C ILE A 200 5.26 0.76 2.25
N ILE A 201 5.87 -0.30 1.73
CA ILE A 201 6.34 -0.31 0.34
C ILE A 201 5.37 -1.17 -0.46
N LEU A 202 4.73 -0.57 -1.45
CA LEU A 202 4.10 -1.32 -2.53
C LEU A 202 5.06 -1.25 -3.73
N SER A 203 5.10 -2.29 -4.54
CA SER A 203 5.83 -2.27 -5.80
C SER A 203 5.13 -3.21 -6.76
N MET A 204 5.30 -2.97 -8.05
CA MET A 204 4.81 -3.86 -9.10
C MET A 204 5.95 -4.06 -10.07
N GLU A 205 6.32 -5.32 -10.31
CA GLU A 205 7.36 -5.69 -11.25
C GLU A 205 6.99 -7.04 -11.87
N ASN A 206 7.21 -7.21 -13.18
CA ASN A 206 6.98 -8.49 -13.87
C ASN A 206 5.60 -9.11 -13.59
N ASN A 207 4.54 -8.30 -13.70
CA ASN A 207 3.15 -8.68 -13.39
C ASN A 207 2.93 -9.22 -11.96
N THR A 208 3.79 -8.86 -11.02
CA THR A 208 3.68 -9.24 -9.61
C THR A 208 3.69 -8.00 -8.75
N VAL A 209 2.65 -7.83 -7.93
CA VAL A 209 2.56 -6.80 -6.91
C VAL A 209 3.26 -7.32 -5.67
N SER A 210 4.24 -6.59 -5.15
CA SER A 210 4.90 -6.88 -3.88
C SER A 210 4.54 -5.81 -2.85
N SER A 211 4.34 -6.23 -1.61
CA SER A 211 3.85 -5.41 -0.52
C SER A 211 4.66 -5.72 0.73
N LYS A 212 5.35 -4.72 1.28
CA LYS A 212 6.14 -4.84 2.50
C LYS A 212 5.55 -3.99 3.61
N PHE A 213 5.24 -4.64 4.72
CA PHE A 213 4.63 -4.04 5.90
C PHE A 213 5.53 -4.30 7.11
N LEU A 214 5.72 -3.31 7.96
CA LEU A 214 6.38 -3.48 9.25
C LEU A 214 5.47 -2.87 10.33
N ILE A 215 5.03 -3.73 11.25
CA ILE A 215 4.05 -3.42 12.30
C ILE A 215 4.69 -3.75 13.65
N GLY A 216 4.57 -2.87 14.63
CA GLY A 216 5.08 -3.06 15.99
C GLY A 216 3.98 -2.92 17.02
N THR A 217 4.12 -3.52 18.20
CA THR A 217 3.24 -3.28 19.36
C THR A 217 3.96 -2.42 20.39
N GLN A 218 3.17 -1.77 21.25
CA GLN A 218 3.71 -1.26 22.52
C GLN A 218 3.97 -2.44 23.47
N LYS A 219 4.36 -2.12 24.70
CA LYS A 219 4.65 -3.11 25.75
C LYS A 219 3.43 -3.98 26.02
N ILE A 220 3.60 -5.28 25.81
CA ILE A 220 2.60 -6.31 26.12
C ILE A 220 2.82 -6.76 27.55
N HIS A 221 1.73 -6.87 28.30
CA HIS A 221 1.76 -7.36 29.67
C HIS A 221 0.91 -8.62 29.76
N GLY A 222 1.31 -9.55 30.61
CA GLY A 222 0.46 -10.66 30.98
C GLY A 222 0.59 -10.96 32.45
N SER A 223 -0.48 -11.50 33.00
CA SER A 223 -0.57 -11.85 34.41
C SER A 223 -1.27 -13.19 34.54
N THR A 224 -0.83 -13.97 35.51
CA THR A 224 -1.44 -15.25 35.86
C THR A 224 -1.33 -15.46 37.36
N GLN A 225 -2.37 -16.06 37.94
CA GLN A 225 -2.32 -16.58 39.29
C GLN A 225 -1.97 -18.05 39.19
N TRP A 226 -0.97 -18.50 39.96
CA TRP A 226 -0.54 -19.88 39.96
C TRP A 226 -0.67 -20.46 41.36
N GLU A 227 -0.97 -21.75 41.44
CA GLU A 227 -0.98 -22.52 42.67
C GLU A 227 -0.16 -23.79 42.45
N VAL A 228 0.77 -24.05 43.37
CA VAL A 228 1.51 -25.32 43.43
C VAL A 228 1.11 -26.02 44.72
N GLY A 229 0.54 -27.22 44.59
CA GLY A 229 0.24 -28.12 45.69
C GLY A 229 1.26 -29.26 45.77
N MET A 230 1.60 -29.69 46.97
CA MET A 230 2.36 -30.90 47.25
C MET A 230 1.56 -31.87 48.12
N GLY A 231 1.58 -33.15 47.77
CA GLY A 231 1.05 -34.25 48.57
C GLY A 231 -0.46 -34.15 48.80
N ILE A 232 -1.27 -34.68 47.87
CA ILE A 232 -2.75 -34.78 47.97
C ILE A 232 -3.42 -33.55 48.63
N GLY A 233 -2.96 -32.33 48.31
CA GLY A 233 -3.53 -31.07 48.81
C GLY A 233 -3.19 -30.67 50.26
N LEU A 234 -2.20 -31.31 50.91
CA LEU A 234 -1.82 -30.99 52.30
C LEU A 234 -1.05 -29.68 52.44
N VAL A 235 -0.30 -29.30 51.40
CA VAL A 235 0.42 -28.02 51.35
C VAL A 235 0.18 -27.40 49.99
N SER A 236 -0.38 -26.18 49.94
CA SER A 236 -0.46 -25.39 48.71
C SER A 236 0.12 -24.00 48.89
N ARG A 237 0.76 -23.52 47.83
CA ARG A 237 1.33 -22.17 47.70
C ARG A 237 0.68 -21.50 46.51
N ILE A 238 0.13 -20.32 46.75
CA ILE A 238 -0.44 -19.47 45.72
C ILE A 238 0.54 -18.31 45.49
N GLY A 239 0.73 -17.95 44.24
CA GLY A 239 1.48 -16.78 43.83
C GLY A 239 0.93 -16.17 42.55
N HIS A 240 1.57 -15.10 42.14
CA HIS A 240 1.29 -14.32 40.96
C HIS A 240 2.53 -14.28 40.10
N ALA A 241 2.35 -14.54 38.80
CA ALA A 241 3.39 -14.33 37.81
C ALA A 241 2.93 -13.22 36.86
N GLN A 242 3.80 -12.25 36.68
CA GLN A 242 3.63 -11.18 35.71
C GLN A 242 4.76 -11.26 34.70
N PHE A 243 4.42 -11.16 33.43
CA PHE A 243 5.41 -11.01 32.38
C PHE A 243 5.14 -9.74 31.59
N SER A 244 6.20 -9.20 31.01
CA SER A 244 6.06 -8.12 30.05
C SER A 244 7.08 -8.26 28.93
N VAL A 245 6.63 -7.97 27.72
CA VAL A 245 7.45 -7.94 26.51
C VAL A 245 7.46 -6.50 26.02
N GLU A 246 8.64 -5.91 25.87
CA GLU A 246 8.80 -4.49 25.54
C GLU A 246 8.10 -4.10 24.24
N HIS A 247 8.23 -4.93 23.20
CA HIS A 247 7.54 -4.79 21.94
C HIS A 247 7.58 -6.10 21.16
N ILE A 248 6.61 -6.30 20.28
CA ILE A 248 6.67 -7.29 19.21
C ILE A 248 6.64 -6.54 17.89
N LYS A 249 7.64 -6.75 17.02
CA LYS A 249 7.67 -6.20 15.66
C LYS A 249 7.54 -7.35 14.67
N VAL A 250 6.65 -7.19 13.71
CA VAL A 250 6.37 -8.13 12.64
C VAL A 250 6.58 -7.43 11.31
N GLY A 251 7.54 -7.93 10.52
CA GLY A 251 7.75 -7.56 9.13
C GLY A 251 7.15 -8.62 8.22
N VAL A 252 6.31 -8.24 7.27
CA VAL A 252 5.71 -9.16 6.29
C VAL A 252 5.98 -8.63 4.89
N ASP A 253 6.50 -9.51 4.03
CA ASP A 253 6.66 -9.29 2.60
C ASP A 253 5.71 -10.23 1.86
N VAL A 254 4.78 -9.67 1.09
CA VAL A 254 3.75 -10.41 0.35
C VAL A 254 3.87 -10.10 -1.13
N SER A 255 3.94 -11.13 -1.98
CA SER A 255 3.80 -11.00 -3.42
C SER A 255 2.46 -11.57 -3.90
N GLN A 256 1.85 -10.92 -4.89
CA GLN A 256 0.69 -11.42 -5.58
C GLN A 256 0.86 -11.19 -7.08
N ALA A 257 0.85 -12.27 -7.86
CA ALA A 257 0.79 -12.15 -9.31
C ALA A 257 -0.56 -11.54 -9.72
N LEU A 258 -0.54 -10.67 -10.73
CA LEU A 258 -1.75 -10.08 -11.33
C LEU A 258 -2.64 -11.14 -12.00
N ASP A 259 -2.10 -12.31 -12.31
CA ASP A 259 -2.90 -13.48 -12.66
C ASP A 259 -3.70 -13.93 -11.43
N THR A 260 -4.98 -13.59 -11.41
CA THR A 260 -5.91 -13.85 -10.30
C THR A 260 -6.11 -15.34 -9.98
N ARG A 261 -5.63 -16.23 -10.85
CA ARG A 261 -5.60 -17.68 -10.59
C ARG A 261 -4.47 -18.09 -9.65
N LYS A 262 -3.46 -17.22 -9.47
CA LYS A 262 -2.34 -17.46 -8.55
C LYS A 262 -2.63 -16.81 -7.21
N HIS A 263 -2.42 -17.57 -6.14
CA HIS A 263 -2.63 -17.09 -4.78
C HIS A 263 -1.52 -16.12 -4.35
N PRO A 264 -1.83 -15.15 -3.47
CA PRO A 264 -0.80 -14.37 -2.77
C PRO A 264 0.17 -15.27 -2.02
N GLN A 265 1.45 -14.94 -2.04
CA GLN A 265 2.52 -15.65 -1.35
C GLN A 265 3.20 -14.72 -0.34
N ILE A 266 3.49 -15.24 0.85
CA ILE A 266 4.33 -14.55 1.83
C ILE A 266 5.77 -14.91 1.48
N ASN A 267 6.55 -13.92 1.04
CA ASN A 267 7.95 -14.09 0.67
C ASN A 267 8.84 -14.11 1.92
N ASP A 268 8.53 -13.27 2.89
CA ASP A 268 9.29 -13.12 4.12
C ASP A 268 8.38 -12.76 5.30
N LEU A 269 8.69 -13.32 6.46
CA LEU A 269 8.02 -13.06 7.73
C LEU A 269 9.09 -12.95 8.81
N GLN A 270 9.32 -11.73 9.29
CA GLN A 270 10.28 -11.44 10.34
C GLN A 270 9.56 -11.09 11.63
N ILE A 271 9.93 -11.73 12.72
CA ILE A 271 9.38 -11.43 14.04
C ILE A 271 10.53 -11.07 14.97
N ASN A 272 10.49 -9.87 15.53
CA ASN A 272 11.46 -9.37 16.48
C ASN A 272 10.76 -9.10 17.82
N LEU A 273 11.26 -9.72 18.88
CA LEU A 273 10.76 -9.55 20.23
C LEU A 273 11.77 -8.71 21.02
N GLY A 274 11.26 -7.69 21.69
CA GLY A 274 12.02 -6.92 22.67
C GLY A 274 12.27 -7.72 23.95
N ASN A 275 12.91 -7.06 24.93
CA ASN A 275 13.26 -7.71 26.18
C ASN A 275 12.02 -8.28 26.91
N ILE A 276 12.18 -9.48 27.46
CA ILE A 276 11.15 -10.19 28.23
C ILE A 276 11.52 -10.10 29.70
N GLN A 277 10.62 -9.51 30.49
CA GLN A 277 10.76 -9.44 31.93
C GLN A 277 9.70 -10.31 32.57
N VAL A 278 10.13 -11.21 33.46
CA VAL A 278 9.24 -12.06 34.25
C VAL A 278 9.45 -11.75 35.72
N ARG A 279 8.36 -11.56 36.45
CA ARG A 279 8.33 -11.35 37.89
C ARG A 279 7.40 -12.39 38.49
N MET A 280 7.87 -13.10 39.48
CA MET A 280 7.09 -14.09 40.22
C MET A 280 7.27 -13.79 41.70
N ASP A 281 6.18 -13.72 42.45
CA ASP A 281 6.21 -13.77 43.90
C ASP A 281 5.90 -15.19 44.40
N GLY A 282 6.19 -15.49 45.66
CA GLY A 282 5.90 -16.78 46.28
C GLY A 282 6.93 -17.91 46.05
N LEU A 283 7.86 -17.78 45.10
CA LEU A 283 8.90 -18.80 44.81
C LEU A 283 10.14 -18.76 45.73
N ALA A 284 10.38 -17.65 46.43
CA ALA A 284 11.67 -17.36 47.07
C ALA A 284 12.01 -18.21 48.32
N LEU A 285 11.08 -19.04 48.82
CA LEU A 285 11.26 -19.75 50.10
C LEU A 285 11.36 -21.28 50.01
N TRP A 286 11.38 -21.88 48.81
CA TRP A 286 11.32 -23.35 48.63
C TRP A 286 12.43 -23.95 47.75
N ILE A 287 13.32 -23.13 47.20
CA ILE A 287 14.44 -23.58 46.34
C ILE A 287 15.80 -23.50 47.07
N MET A 288 15.80 -23.58 48.40
CA MET A 288 17.00 -23.86 49.23
C MET A 288 16.87 -25.21 49.89
#